data_AF-A0A9D2ACH4-F1
#
_entry.id   AF-A0A9D2ACH4-F1
#
_cell.length_a   1.000
_cell.length_b   1.000
_cell.length_c   1.000
_cell.angle_alpha   90.00
_cell.angle_beta   90.00
_cell.angle_gamma   90.00
#
_symmetry.space_group_name_H-M   'P 1'
#
loop_
_entity.id
_entity.type
_entity.pdbx_description
1 polymer ?
#
loop_
_entity_poly.entity_id
_entity_poly.type
_entity_poly.pdbx_seq_one_letter_code
_entity_poly.pdbx_strand_id
1 'polypeptide(L)'
;MRKVAANYICLPGKPLVKNGYVVLKEGMPVEVVDTGGVVTEIAGLEFYGGMLVADYICGKEECFAAGEPLADVLGRLYGEGGRVCGIAIIEGADLRRLEWKAGARVRKL
;
A
#
# COMPACT_ATOMS: atom_id res chain seq x y z
N MET A 1 -12.60 -11.20 9.82
CA MET A 1 -12.25 -10.33 8.66
C MET A 1 -11.59 -9.10 9.22
N ARG A 2 -10.43 -8.71 8.68
CA ARG A 2 -9.65 -7.56 9.14
C ARG A 2 -9.80 -6.43 8.13
N LYS A 3 -9.92 -5.18 8.58
CA LYS A 3 -10.04 -4.00 7.70
C LYS A 3 -8.87 -3.07 8.00
N VAL A 4 -8.11 -2.71 6.97
CA VAL A 4 -6.87 -1.94 7.11
C VAL A 4 -6.93 -0.72 6.20
N ALA A 5 -7.05 0.46 6.80
CA ALA A 5 -6.98 1.75 6.14
C ALA A 5 -5.56 2.30 6.11
N ALA A 6 -5.27 3.11 5.09
CA ALA A 6 -4.05 3.91 5.00
C ALA A 6 -4.25 5.18 4.18
N ASN A 7 -3.23 6.05 4.17
CA ASN A 7 -3.26 7.27 3.36
C ASN A 7 -3.39 6.97 1.87
N TYR A 8 -2.72 5.91 1.41
CA TYR A 8 -2.79 5.45 0.03
C TYR A 8 -2.85 3.91 -0.04
N ILE A 9 -3.46 3.39 -1.10
CA ILE A 9 -3.47 1.96 -1.41
C ILE A 9 -3.10 1.82 -2.88
N CYS A 10 -2.03 1.07 -3.16
CA CYS A 10 -1.59 0.74 -4.50
C CYS A 10 -1.40 -0.78 -4.59
N LEU A 11 -2.45 -1.50 -4.98
CA LEU A 11 -2.37 -2.96 -5.20
C LEU A 11 -2.33 -3.29 -6.70
N PRO A 12 -1.70 -4.41 -7.09
CA PRO A 12 -1.65 -4.83 -8.49
C PRO A 12 -3.04 -4.92 -9.12
N GLY A 13 -3.21 -4.31 -10.30
CA GLY A 13 -4.47 -4.33 -11.04
C GLY A 13 -5.61 -3.53 -10.40
N LYS A 14 -5.33 -2.70 -9.39
CA LYS A 14 -6.29 -1.79 -8.76
C LYS A 14 -5.87 -0.33 -8.98
N PRO A 15 -6.82 0.61 -9.07
CA PRO A 15 -6.48 2.03 -9.09
C PRO A 15 -5.78 2.44 -7.80
N LEU A 16 -4.96 3.49 -7.87
CA LEU A 16 -4.42 4.15 -6.67
C LEU A 16 -5.58 4.78 -5.89
N VAL A 17 -5.80 4.32 -4.66
CA VAL A 17 -6.87 4.82 -3.79
C VAL A 17 -6.27 5.70 -2.69
N LYS A 18 -6.86 6.86 -2.45
CA LYS A 18 -6.49 7.78 -1.37
C LYS A 18 -7.45 7.64 -0.20
N ASN A 19 -6.92 7.50 1.02
CA ASN A 19 -7.68 7.30 2.26
C ASN A 19 -8.69 6.15 2.15
N GLY A 20 -8.34 5.07 1.45
CA GLY A 20 -9.18 3.88 1.35
C GLY A 20 -8.90 2.87 2.45
N TYR A 21 -9.52 1.70 2.35
CA TYR A 21 -9.14 0.54 3.14
C TYR A 21 -9.18 -0.77 2.35
N VAL A 22 -8.45 -1.76 2.83
CA VAL A 22 -8.44 -3.13 2.30
C VAL A 22 -9.18 -4.05 3.26
N VAL A 23 -10.07 -4.89 2.74
CA VAL A 23 -10.66 -5.99 3.49
C VAL A 23 -9.79 -7.23 3.30
N LEU A 24 -9.36 -7.82 4.41
CA LEU A 24 -8.58 -9.04 4.46
C LEU A 24 -9.42 -10.21 4.97
N LYS A 25 -9.35 -11.33 4.26
CA LYS A 25 -9.86 -12.64 4.70
C LYS A 25 -8.67 -13.59 4.82
N GLU A 26 -8.42 -14.12 6.03
CA GLU A 26 -7.28 -15.01 6.29
C GLU A 26 -5.93 -14.40 5.86
N GLY A 27 -5.77 -13.09 6.05
CA GLY A 27 -4.57 -12.33 5.65
C GLY A 27 -4.54 -11.91 4.18
N MET A 28 -5.40 -12.48 3.33
CA MET A 28 -5.44 -12.20 1.89
C MET A 28 -6.33 -11.00 1.58
N PRO A 29 -5.90 -10.06 0.72
CA PRO A 29 -6.76 -8.97 0.25
C PRO A 29 -7.87 -9.51 -0.64
N VAL A 30 -9.12 -9.28 -0.25
CA VAL A 30 -10.32 -9.67 -1.02
C VAL A 30 -11.02 -8.48 -1.64
N GLU A 31 -10.86 -7.29 -1.06
CA GLU A 31 -11.51 -6.07 -1.52
C GLU A 31 -10.65 -4.85 -1.20
N VAL A 32 -10.64 -3.88 -2.13
CA VAL A 32 -10.13 -2.52 -1.91
C VAL A 32 -11.32 -1.59 -1.99
N VAL A 33 -11.57 -0.85 -0.92
CA VAL A 33 -12.68 0.08 -0.82
C VAL A 33 -12.15 1.50 -0.96
N ASP A 34 -12.62 2.19 -1.99
CA ASP A 34 -12.43 3.63 -2.18
C ASP A 34 -13.51 4.39 -1.43
N THR A 35 -13.08 5.29 -0.55
CA THR A 35 -13.95 6.12 0.30
C THR A 35 -14.23 7.48 -0.31
N GLY A 36 -13.74 7.76 -1.53
CA GLY A 36 -13.76 9.10 -2.10
C GLY A 36 -12.86 10.08 -1.35
N GLY A 37 -11.87 9.57 -0.62
CA GLY A 37 -10.96 10.36 0.20
C GLY A 37 -11.46 10.70 1.60
N VAL A 38 -12.70 10.31 1.97
CA VAL A 38 -13.33 10.62 3.26
C VAL A 38 -13.59 9.32 4.03
N VAL A 39 -12.73 9.01 5.00
CA VAL A 39 -12.94 7.89 5.91
C VAL A 39 -13.85 8.33 7.05
N THR A 40 -15.00 7.68 7.17
CA THR A 40 -15.85 7.76 8.36
C THR A 40 -15.46 6.68 9.36
N GLU A 41 -15.91 6.81 10.62
CA GLU A 41 -15.66 5.78 11.63
C GLU A 41 -16.32 4.46 11.22
N ILE A 42 -15.51 3.41 11.11
CA ILE A 42 -15.95 2.05 10.80
C ILE A 42 -15.44 1.13 11.91
N ALA A 43 -16.35 0.39 12.55
CA ALA A 43 -15.99 -0.54 13.62
C ALA A 43 -14.93 -1.56 13.17
N GLY A 44 -13.86 -1.67 13.95
CA GLY A 44 -12.74 -2.58 13.70
C GLY A 44 -11.84 -2.19 12.52
N LEU A 45 -11.90 -0.94 12.06
CA LEU A 45 -10.97 -0.41 11.06
C LEU A 45 -9.64 -0.03 11.72
N GLU A 46 -8.57 -0.72 11.33
CA GLU A 46 -7.21 -0.34 11.71
C GLU A 46 -6.71 0.74 10.75
N PHE A 47 -6.04 1.77 11.25
CA PHE A 47 -5.43 2.81 10.42
C PHE A 47 -3.91 2.78 10.53
N TYR A 48 -3.23 2.80 9.38
CA TYR A 48 -1.78 2.91 9.31
C TYR A 48 -1.36 4.11 8.46
N GLY A 49 -0.41 4.91 8.97
CA GLY A 49 0.18 6.01 8.21
C GLY A 49 1.17 5.51 7.18
N GLY A 50 0.83 5.56 5.89
CA GLY A 50 1.63 4.95 4.83
C GLY A 50 0.87 4.69 3.53
N MET A 51 1.51 3.93 2.64
CA MET A 51 0.89 3.35 1.46
C MET A 51 0.80 1.83 1.59
N LEU A 52 -0.40 1.25 1.51
CA LEU A 52 -0.57 -0.19 1.41
C LEU A 52 -0.19 -0.67 0.01
N VAL A 53 0.61 -1.74 -0.03
CA VAL A 53 1.13 -2.38 -1.24
C VAL A 53 1.01 -3.90 -1.11
N ALA A 54 1.28 -4.64 -2.19
CA ALA A 54 1.34 -6.10 -2.10
C ALA A 54 2.48 -6.56 -1.17
N ASP A 55 2.29 -7.67 -0.45
CA ASP A 55 3.26 -8.14 0.53
C ASP A 55 4.63 -8.51 -0.06
N TYR A 56 4.69 -8.96 -1.31
CA TYR A 56 5.94 -9.27 -2.00
C TYR A 56 6.82 -8.06 -2.35
N ILE A 57 6.36 -6.84 -2.05
CA ILE A 57 7.18 -5.62 -2.12
C ILE A 57 8.08 -5.50 -0.88
N CYS A 58 7.76 -6.19 0.21
CA CYS A 58 8.62 -6.28 1.39
C CYS A 58 9.97 -6.92 1.01
N GLY A 59 11.09 -6.28 1.37
CA GLY A 59 12.42 -6.75 1.00
C GLY A 59 12.87 -6.33 -0.41
N LYS A 60 12.18 -5.37 -1.04
CA LYS A 60 12.58 -4.76 -2.32
C LYS A 60 12.92 -3.27 -2.18
N GLU A 61 13.25 -2.80 -0.97
CA GLU A 61 13.60 -1.41 -0.68
C GLU A 61 14.72 -0.87 -1.56
N GLU A 62 15.69 -1.71 -1.92
CA GLU A 62 16.82 -1.39 -2.80
C GLU A 62 16.40 -1.08 -4.24
N CYS A 63 15.17 -1.42 -4.62
CA CYS A 63 14.61 -1.08 -5.92
C CYS A 63 14.15 0.38 -6.03
N PHE A 64 14.10 1.11 -4.91
CA PHE A 64 13.62 2.49 -4.85
C PHE A 64 14.78 3.48 -4.66
N ALA A 65 14.87 4.48 -5.54
CA ALA A 65 15.78 5.60 -5.38
C ALA A 65 15.10 6.80 -4.69
N ALA A 66 15.86 7.59 -3.93
CA ALA A 66 15.32 8.79 -3.29
C ALA A 66 14.80 9.81 -4.33
N GLY A 67 13.59 10.32 -4.13
CA GLY A 67 12.90 11.22 -5.06
C GLY A 67 12.24 10.51 -6.24
N GLU A 68 12.36 9.19 -6.35
CA GLU A 68 11.71 8.42 -7.41
C GLU A 68 10.21 8.28 -7.13
N PRO A 69 9.33 8.46 -8.15
CA PRO A 69 7.91 8.24 -7.99
C PRO A 69 7.60 6.79 -7.59
N LEU A 70 6.84 6.61 -6.50
CA LEU A 70 6.45 5.28 -6.01
C LEU A 70 5.69 4.49 -7.07
N ALA A 71 4.84 5.17 -7.85
CA ALA A 71 4.02 4.53 -8.88
C ALA A 71 4.86 3.87 -9.99
N ASP A 72 5.99 4.46 -10.36
CA ASP A 72 6.84 3.94 -11.43
C ASP A 72 7.54 2.66 -10.98
N VAL A 73 8.12 2.67 -9.77
CA VAL A 73 8.77 1.50 -9.18
C VAL A 73 7.77 0.39 -8.93
N LEU A 74 6.62 0.71 -8.33
CA LEU A 74 5.56 -0.27 -8.07
C LEU A 74 5.00 -0.83 -9.37
N GLY A 75 4.81 -0.01 -10.41
CA GLY A 75 4.36 -0.46 -11.72
C GLY A 75 5.33 -1.48 -12.34
N ARG A 76 6.64 -1.22 -12.27
CA ARG A 76 7.67 -2.18 -12.70
C ARG A 76 7.62 -3.47 -11.89
N LEU A 77 7.62 -3.38 -10.55
CA LEU A 77 7.61 -4.55 -9.67
C LEU A 77 6.33 -5.39 -9.81
N TYR A 78 5.18 -4.75 -10.04
CA TYR A 78 3.92 -5.44 -10.29
C TYR A 78 3.88 -6.09 -11.67
N GLY A 79 4.57 -5.51 -12.66
CA GLY A 79 4.76 -6.10 -13.99
C GLY A 79 5.54 -7.41 -13.98
N GLU A 80 6.32 -7.69 -12.93
CA GLU A 80 7.04 -8.97 -12.74
C GLU A 80 6.10 -10.14 -12.38
N GLY A 81 4.81 -9.88 -12.10
CA GLY A 81 3.81 -10.93 -11.90
C GLY A 81 3.84 -11.60 -10.52
N GLY A 82 4.26 -10.89 -9.48
CA GLY A 82 4.28 -11.40 -8.11
C GLY A 82 2.90 -11.84 -7.60
N ARG A 83 2.84 -12.99 -6.91
CA ARG A 83 1.61 -13.47 -6.26
C ARG A 83 1.34 -12.67 -4.99
N VAL A 84 0.19 -12.00 -4.93
CA VAL A 84 -0.27 -11.32 -3.72
C VAL A 84 -0.72 -12.36 -2.69
N CYS A 85 -0.02 -12.46 -1.57
CA CYS A 85 -0.31 -13.36 -0.45
C CYS A 85 -0.69 -12.60 0.84
N GLY A 86 -0.76 -11.28 0.75
CA GLY A 86 -1.09 -10.38 1.84
C GLY A 86 -0.86 -8.93 1.42
N ILE A 87 -0.74 -8.06 2.42
CA ILE A 87 -0.38 -6.66 2.21
C ILE A 87 0.88 -6.30 3.01
N ALA A 88 1.60 -5.30 2.52
CA ALA A 88 2.66 -4.61 3.24
C ALA A 88 2.36 -3.11 3.24
N ILE A 89 3.12 -2.37 4.04
CA ILE A 89 3.04 -0.92 4.12
C ILE A 89 4.39 -0.28 3.82
N ILE A 90 4.37 0.74 2.96
CA ILE A 90 5.47 1.68 2.80
C ILE A 90 5.30 2.77 3.86
N GLU A 91 6.25 2.86 4.80
CA GLU A 91 6.31 3.86 5.86
C GLU A 91 7.46 4.84 5.58
N GLY A 92 7.28 6.12 5.88
CA GLY A 92 8.34 7.15 5.81
C GLY A 92 8.61 7.77 4.43
N ALA A 93 7.88 7.36 3.39
CA ALA A 93 7.91 8.00 2.07
C ALA A 93 7.27 9.41 2.08
N ASP A 94 7.56 10.24 1.06
CA ASP A 94 6.84 11.50 0.86
C ASP A 94 5.50 11.21 0.17
N LEU A 95 4.46 10.99 0.97
CA LEU A 95 3.12 10.70 0.45
C LEU A 95 2.40 11.93 -0.13
N ARG A 96 2.91 13.15 0.06
CA ARG A 96 2.35 14.35 -0.59
C ARG A 96 2.77 14.40 -2.06
N ARG A 97 4.01 13.99 -2.33
CA ARG A 97 4.58 13.90 -3.68
C ARG A 97 4.49 12.51 -4.30
N LEU A 98 4.13 11.50 -3.49
CA LEU A 98 4.17 10.08 -3.83
C LEU A 98 5.57 9.62 -4.29
N GLU A 99 6.59 10.09 -3.57
CA GLU A 99 8.00 9.84 -3.86
C GLU A 99 8.65 9.02 -2.75
N TRP A 100 9.57 8.13 -3.11
CA TRP A 100 10.41 7.43 -2.14
C TRP A 100 11.35 8.40 -1.42
N LYS A 101 11.58 8.19 -0.14
CA LYS A 101 12.48 9.01 0.68
C LYS A 101 13.53 8.13 1.34
N ALA A 102 14.75 8.65 1.47
CA ALA A 102 15.79 7.99 2.25
C ALA A 102 15.28 7.69 3.68
N GLY A 103 15.41 6.44 4.11
CA GLY A 103 14.89 5.94 5.40
C GLY A 103 13.43 5.46 5.37
N ALA A 104 12.75 5.55 4.22
CA ALA A 104 11.50 4.82 4.02
C ALA A 104 11.77 3.31 4.06
N ARG A 105 10.75 2.54 4.44
CA ARG A 105 10.85 1.08 4.62
C ARG A 105 9.56 0.40 4.22
N VAL A 106 9.64 -0.89 3.89
CA VAL A 106 8.48 -1.72 3.63
C VAL A 106 8.33 -2.77 4.72
N ARG A 107 7.14 -2.88 5.30
CA ARG A 107 6.86 -3.86 6.37
C ARG A 107 5.60 -4.63 6.08
N LYS A 108 5.65 -5.96 6.20
CA LYS A 108 4.47 -6.82 6.10
C LYS A 108 3.49 -6.55 7.25
N LEU A 109 2.19 -6.59 6.96
CA LEU A 109 1.10 -6.40 7.91
C LEU A 109 0.30 -7.66 8.16
#